data_AF-A0A9E3EQ95-F1
#
_entry.id   AF-A0A9E3EQ95-F1
#
_cell.length_a   1.000
_cell.length_b   1.000
_cell.length_c   1.000
_cell.angle_alpha   90.00
_cell.angle_beta   90.00
_cell.angle_gamma   90.00
#
_symmetry.space_group_name_H-M   'P 1'
#
loop_
_entity.id
_entity.type
_entity.pdbx_description
1 polymer ?
#
loop_
_entity_poly.entity_id
_entity_poly.type
_entity_poly.pdbx_seq_one_letter_code
_entity_poly.pdbx_strand_id
1 'polypeptide(L)'
;MSKPPVQTTAVRAKAPYPPPPPPQQTPGQHPRQSPPGQGYSRPGTPQAPGPQVPPYQPPRQVSPGFPAPGVPGRRVTEAPASPLSPPVSAGAEAPAPFPPHTMQQLKALEQGALNYNVVSEEESVGRKKTIRILYQRCTPWQQVATLLKALKEQQSDKFNTIIIQGIYRQENDPYGFTNGQLQFDRNVRLGSQITNRYQVETGNGFEIDSVRIVLSE
;
A
#
# COMPACT_ATOMS: atom_id res chain seq x y z
N MET A 1 -44.51 4.59 60.99
CA MET A 1 -44.29 5.28 59.70
C MET A 1 -42.96 6.02 59.79
N SER A 2 -41.88 5.40 59.34
CA SER A 2 -40.50 5.93 59.47
C SER A 2 -40.02 6.44 58.12
N LYS A 3 -39.62 7.72 58.05
CA LYS A 3 -38.98 8.30 56.86
C LYS A 3 -37.54 7.80 56.76
N PRO A 4 -37.04 7.43 55.57
CA PRO A 4 -35.62 7.14 55.37
C PRO A 4 -34.80 8.45 55.29
N PRO A 5 -33.51 8.43 55.69
CA PRO A 5 -32.64 9.60 55.62
C PRO A 5 -32.12 9.87 54.20
N VAL A 6 -31.95 11.16 53.91
CA VAL A 6 -31.44 11.72 52.64
C VAL A 6 -29.94 11.44 52.52
N GLN A 7 -29.52 10.79 51.43
CA GLN A 7 -28.11 10.62 51.09
C GLN A 7 -27.55 11.95 50.55
N THR A 8 -26.61 12.53 51.28
CA THR A 8 -25.85 13.71 50.86
C THR A 8 -24.76 13.28 49.88
N THR A 9 -24.73 13.93 48.71
CA THR A 9 -23.79 13.71 47.63
C THR A 9 -22.43 14.34 47.99
N ALA A 10 -21.40 13.53 48.20
CA ALA A 10 -20.03 14.02 48.35
C ALA A 10 -19.38 14.11 46.96
N VAL A 11 -19.16 15.34 46.49
CA VAL A 11 -18.41 15.64 45.26
C VAL A 11 -16.93 15.33 45.50
N ARG A 12 -16.43 14.27 44.87
CA ARG A 12 -15.00 13.89 44.89
C ARG A 12 -14.22 14.90 44.06
N ALA A 13 -13.52 15.83 44.73
CA ALA A 13 -12.56 16.72 44.09
C ALA A 13 -11.44 15.88 43.44
N LYS A 14 -11.19 16.11 42.14
CA LYS A 14 -10.04 15.56 41.42
C LYS A 14 -8.76 16.20 41.95
N ALA A 15 -7.77 15.38 42.30
CA ALA A 15 -6.43 15.85 42.64
C ALA A 15 -5.80 16.62 41.47
N PRO A 16 -5.02 17.69 41.72
CA PRO A 16 -4.28 18.38 40.66
C PRO A 16 -3.21 17.47 40.07
N TYR A 17 -3.07 17.46 38.75
CA TYR A 17 -1.98 16.77 38.07
C TYR A 17 -0.63 17.35 38.50
N PRO A 18 0.43 16.52 38.68
CA PRO A 18 1.78 17.03 38.82
C PRO A 18 2.26 17.67 37.50
N PRO A 19 3.13 18.69 37.56
CA PRO A 19 3.66 19.34 36.36
C PRO A 19 4.53 18.36 35.54
N PRO A 20 4.60 18.55 34.20
CA PRO A 20 5.43 17.72 33.35
C PRO A 20 6.92 17.88 33.68
N PRO A 21 7.73 16.81 33.52
CA PRO A 21 9.17 16.91 33.70
C PRO A 21 9.81 17.82 32.63
N PRO A 22 10.91 18.52 32.95
CA PRO A 22 11.60 19.37 31.99
C PRO A 22 12.18 18.55 30.83
N PRO A 23 12.29 19.13 29.63
CA PRO A 23 12.85 18.45 28.47
C PRO A 23 14.31 18.06 28.72
N GLN A 24 14.60 16.76 28.62
CA GLN A 24 15.98 16.27 28.57
C GLN A 24 16.63 16.76 27.28
N GLN A 25 17.67 17.57 27.42
CA GLN A 25 18.55 17.96 26.32
C GLN A 25 19.36 16.74 25.88
N THR A 26 19.26 16.39 24.60
CA THR A 26 20.15 15.42 23.95
C THR A 26 21.53 16.06 23.75
N PRO A 27 22.63 15.46 24.24
CA PRO A 27 23.97 15.95 23.95
C PRO A 27 24.40 15.46 22.55
N GLY A 28 24.76 16.39 21.66
CA GLY A 28 25.54 16.08 20.47
C GLY A 28 25.02 16.64 19.14
N GLN A 29 25.01 17.96 18.99
CA GLN A 29 25.18 18.57 17.65
C GLN A 29 26.44 19.43 17.68
N HIS A 30 27.50 18.95 17.04
CA HIS A 30 28.68 19.77 16.75
C HIS A 30 28.43 20.54 15.44
N PRO A 31 28.70 21.87 15.40
CA PRO A 31 28.62 22.65 14.17
C PRO A 31 29.76 22.26 13.22
N ARG A 32 29.41 22.01 11.95
CA ARG A 32 30.40 21.85 10.86
C ARG A 32 31.13 23.18 10.67
N GLN A 33 32.39 23.24 11.10
CA GLN A 33 33.33 24.28 10.70
C GLN A 33 33.83 24.01 9.27
N SER A 34 33.80 25.03 8.42
CA SER A 34 34.40 25.02 7.08
C SER A 34 35.88 25.42 7.18
N PRO A 35 36.84 24.69 6.58
CA PRO A 35 38.22 25.14 6.53
C PRO A 35 38.50 26.05 5.32
N PRO A 36 39.47 26.99 5.45
CA PRO A 36 39.81 27.99 4.45
C PRO A 36 40.67 27.41 3.32
N GLY A 37 40.55 27.99 2.12
CA GLY A 37 41.48 27.75 1.03
C GLY A 37 42.77 28.57 1.18
N GLN A 38 43.90 27.97 0.85
CA GLN A 38 44.96 28.48 -0.04
C GLN A 38 46.08 27.43 -0.16
N GLY A 39 46.70 27.42 -1.34
CA GLY A 39 47.46 26.28 -1.86
C GLY A 39 48.89 26.17 -1.35
N TYR A 40 49.53 25.05 -1.67
CA TYR A 40 50.95 24.89 -1.99
C TYR A 40 51.15 23.51 -2.64
N SER A 41 52.04 23.48 -3.64
CA SER A 41 52.36 22.38 -4.54
C SER A 41 52.90 21.14 -3.83
N ARG A 42 52.51 19.93 -4.27
CA ARG A 42 53.17 18.67 -3.89
C ARG A 42 53.47 17.81 -5.13
N PRO A 43 54.72 17.39 -5.36
CA PRO A 43 55.07 16.42 -6.40
C PRO A 43 54.75 14.97 -5.95
N GLY A 44 54.17 14.21 -6.88
CA GLY A 44 54.44 12.78 -7.14
C GLY A 44 54.02 11.74 -6.11
N THR A 45 52.90 11.05 -6.36
CA THR A 45 52.76 9.60 -6.15
C THR A 45 51.80 8.97 -7.20
N PRO A 46 51.96 7.68 -7.55
CA PRO A 46 51.39 7.10 -8.77
C PRO A 46 49.86 6.94 -8.74
N GLN A 47 49.24 7.32 -9.85
CA GLN A 47 47.81 7.21 -10.10
C GLN A 47 47.41 5.75 -10.34
N ALA A 48 46.53 5.22 -9.47
CA ALA A 48 45.83 3.97 -9.75
C ALA A 48 44.85 4.18 -10.92
N PRO A 49 44.72 3.23 -11.86
CA PRO A 49 43.84 3.39 -13.01
C PRO A 49 42.38 3.35 -12.57
N GLY A 50 41.63 4.39 -12.94
CA GLY A 50 40.18 4.43 -12.81
C GLY A 50 39.51 3.44 -13.78
N PRO A 51 38.28 2.98 -13.50
CA PRO A 51 37.54 2.10 -14.39
C PRO A 51 37.25 2.79 -15.73
N GLN A 52 37.76 2.20 -16.81
CA GLN A 52 37.42 2.59 -18.18
C GLN A 52 35.97 2.23 -18.47
N VAL A 53 35.17 3.24 -18.82
CA VAL A 53 33.83 3.07 -19.39
C VAL A 53 34.00 2.65 -20.86
N PRO A 54 33.46 1.50 -21.31
CA PRO A 54 33.53 1.13 -22.71
C PRO A 54 32.64 2.04 -23.58
N PRO A 55 33.06 2.38 -24.81
CA PRO A 55 32.28 3.22 -25.70
C PRO A 55 31.01 2.51 -26.18
N TYR A 56 29.90 3.24 -26.15
CA TYR A 56 28.57 2.81 -26.63
C TYR A 56 28.65 2.46 -28.12
N GLN A 57 28.31 1.21 -28.49
CA GLN A 57 28.09 0.82 -29.88
C GLN A 57 26.59 0.95 -30.21
N PRO A 58 26.20 1.72 -31.24
CA PRO A 58 24.81 1.77 -31.67
C PRO A 58 24.39 0.44 -32.34
N PRO A 59 23.12 0.01 -32.22
CA PRO A 59 22.63 -1.22 -32.84
C PRO A 59 22.72 -1.15 -34.37
N ARG A 60 23.28 -2.20 -34.99
CA ARG A 60 23.29 -2.38 -36.44
C ARG A 60 21.85 -2.46 -36.97
N GLN A 61 21.52 -1.59 -37.93
CA GLN A 61 20.35 -1.72 -38.78
C GLN A 61 20.48 -3.00 -39.62
N VAL A 62 19.54 -3.92 -39.48
CA VAL A 62 19.36 -5.07 -40.38
C VAL A 62 18.58 -4.61 -41.61
N SER A 63 19.19 -4.75 -42.79
CA SER A 63 18.54 -4.51 -44.08
C SER A 63 17.72 -5.75 -44.52
N PRO A 64 16.61 -5.58 -45.26
CA PRO A 64 15.80 -6.70 -45.74
C PRO A 64 16.35 -7.25 -47.07
N GLY A 65 16.56 -8.58 -47.13
CA GLY A 65 16.92 -9.29 -48.36
C GLY A 65 16.06 -10.54 -48.54
N PHE A 66 15.27 -10.56 -49.62
CA PHE A 66 14.54 -11.74 -50.12
C PHE A 66 15.47 -12.62 -51.00
N PRO A 67 15.00 -13.73 -51.63
CA PRO A 67 15.02 -15.11 -51.10
C PRO A 67 15.87 -16.05 -52.00
N ALA A 68 15.99 -17.34 -51.61
CA ALA A 68 16.01 -18.57 -52.46
C ALA A 68 16.79 -19.73 -51.74
N PRO A 69 16.83 -20.99 -52.25
CA PRO A 69 15.97 -22.06 -51.73
C PRO A 69 16.74 -23.35 -51.32
N GLY A 70 16.08 -24.14 -50.46
CA GLY A 70 16.23 -25.61 -50.42
C GLY A 70 17.26 -26.19 -49.46
N VAL A 71 16.80 -26.84 -48.38
CA VAL A 71 16.88 -28.30 -48.13
C VAL A 71 16.15 -28.66 -46.81
N PRO A 72 15.66 -29.90 -46.64
CA PRO A 72 14.52 -30.21 -45.77
C PRO A 72 14.92 -30.64 -44.35
N GLY A 73 14.00 -30.41 -43.41
CA GLY A 73 13.73 -31.33 -42.31
C GLY A 73 14.57 -31.20 -41.03
N ARG A 74 14.20 -30.25 -40.16
CA ARG A 74 14.13 -30.51 -38.72
C ARG A 74 13.09 -29.61 -38.09
N ARG A 75 11.93 -30.19 -37.73
CA ARG A 75 10.91 -29.54 -36.90
C ARG A 75 11.60 -29.04 -35.63
N VAL A 76 11.77 -27.73 -35.51
CA VAL A 76 11.90 -27.10 -34.21
C VAL A 76 10.49 -27.08 -33.67
N THR A 77 10.24 -27.91 -32.67
CA THR A 77 9.04 -27.88 -31.86
C THR A 77 8.83 -26.45 -31.38
N GLU A 78 7.78 -25.84 -31.90
CA GLU A 78 7.18 -24.61 -31.40
C GLU A 78 6.96 -24.80 -29.90
N ALA A 79 7.82 -24.18 -29.09
CA ALA A 79 7.56 -24.07 -27.67
C ALA A 79 6.23 -23.33 -27.54
N PRO A 80 5.22 -23.89 -26.84
CA PRO A 80 3.95 -23.22 -26.69
C PRO A 80 4.24 -21.88 -26.01
N ALA A 81 3.91 -20.80 -26.72
CA ALA A 81 3.79 -19.49 -26.11
C ALA A 81 3.00 -19.66 -24.81
N SER A 82 3.59 -19.26 -23.68
CA SER A 82 2.87 -19.22 -22.41
C SER A 82 1.52 -18.54 -22.67
N PRO A 83 0.39 -19.16 -22.27
CA PRO A 83 -0.89 -18.53 -22.50
C PRO A 83 -0.87 -17.18 -21.77
N LEU A 84 -1.06 -16.11 -22.54
CA LEU A 84 -1.52 -14.83 -22.03
C LEU A 84 -2.59 -15.14 -21.00
N SER A 85 -2.42 -14.61 -19.78
CA SER A 85 -3.43 -14.72 -18.72
C SER A 85 -4.82 -14.50 -19.33
N PRO A 86 -5.82 -15.36 -19.02
CA PRO A 86 -7.12 -15.21 -19.63
C PRO A 86 -7.61 -13.79 -19.39
N PRO A 87 -8.18 -13.11 -20.41
CA PRO A 87 -8.77 -11.81 -20.22
C PRO A 87 -9.76 -11.94 -19.06
N VAL A 88 -9.64 -11.07 -18.06
CA VAL A 88 -10.61 -10.93 -16.98
C VAL A 88 -11.97 -10.89 -17.68
N SER A 89 -12.81 -11.93 -17.46
CA SER A 89 -14.14 -12.03 -18.07
C SER A 89 -14.75 -10.65 -18.04
N ALA A 90 -15.09 -10.08 -19.21
CA ALA A 90 -15.58 -8.72 -19.39
C ALA A 90 -16.48 -8.33 -18.21
N GLY A 91 -15.84 -7.78 -17.18
CA GLY A 91 -16.43 -7.66 -15.87
C GLY A 91 -17.40 -6.51 -15.95
N ALA A 92 -18.50 -6.60 -15.20
CA ALA A 92 -19.46 -5.52 -15.08
C ALA A 92 -18.78 -4.15 -15.14
N GLU A 93 -19.30 -3.25 -15.97
CA GLU A 93 -18.71 -1.93 -16.18
C GLU A 93 -18.67 -1.16 -14.84
N ALA A 94 -17.59 -0.40 -14.61
CA ALA A 94 -17.48 0.38 -13.39
C ALA A 94 -18.61 1.41 -13.32
N PRO A 95 -19.36 1.49 -12.21
CA PRO A 95 -20.32 2.57 -12.05
C PRO A 95 -19.56 3.90 -12.03
N ALA A 96 -19.91 4.80 -12.94
CA ALA A 96 -19.24 6.09 -13.05
C ALA A 96 -19.60 6.99 -11.86
N PRO A 97 -18.65 7.76 -11.30
CA PRO A 97 -17.24 7.86 -11.68
C PRO A 97 -16.33 6.85 -10.94
N PHE A 98 -15.38 6.25 -11.67
CA PHE A 98 -14.27 5.47 -11.12
C PHE A 98 -12.94 6.00 -11.70
N PRO A 99 -11.91 6.28 -10.87
CA PRO A 99 -11.85 6.09 -9.42
C PRO A 99 -12.76 7.06 -8.63
N PRO A 100 -13.30 6.65 -7.48
CA PRO A 100 -14.12 7.51 -6.64
C PRO A 100 -13.27 8.63 -6.02
N HIS A 101 -13.79 9.85 -6.08
CA HIS A 101 -13.18 11.06 -5.50
C HIS A 101 -13.90 11.56 -4.25
N THR A 102 -15.06 10.98 -3.92
CA THR A 102 -15.81 11.30 -2.70
C THR A 102 -16.19 10.04 -1.93
N MET A 103 -16.41 10.18 -0.63
CA MET A 103 -16.89 9.07 0.21
C MET A 103 -18.23 8.52 -0.24
N GLN A 104 -19.11 9.37 -0.80
CA GLN A 104 -20.38 8.93 -1.36
C GLN A 104 -20.18 8.04 -2.59
N GLN A 105 -19.27 8.40 -3.49
CA GLN A 105 -18.91 7.59 -4.66
C GLN A 105 -18.29 6.27 -4.23
N LEU A 106 -17.40 6.28 -3.22
CA LEU A 106 -16.82 5.06 -2.68
C LEU A 106 -17.90 4.13 -2.10
N LYS A 107 -18.85 4.67 -1.31
CA LYS A 107 -19.97 3.90 -0.74
C LYS A 107 -20.90 3.33 -1.83
N ALA A 108 -21.10 4.03 -2.94
CA ALA A 108 -21.92 3.53 -4.05
C ALA A 108 -21.36 2.25 -4.69
N LEU A 109 -20.04 2.04 -4.66
CA LEU A 109 -19.39 0.85 -5.22
C LEU A 109 -19.75 -0.44 -4.48
N GLU A 110 -20.15 -0.36 -3.21
CA GLU A 110 -20.44 -1.50 -2.34
C GLU A 110 -21.44 -2.50 -2.95
N GLN A 111 -22.36 -2.03 -3.79
CA GLN A 111 -23.35 -2.89 -4.46
C GLN A 111 -22.72 -3.94 -5.39
N GLY A 112 -21.55 -3.67 -5.95
CA GLY A 112 -20.83 -4.63 -6.80
C GLY A 112 -19.76 -5.45 -6.06
N ALA A 113 -19.78 -5.44 -4.73
CA ALA A 113 -18.85 -6.22 -3.91
C ALA A 113 -19.08 -7.73 -4.12
N LEU A 114 -17.98 -8.46 -4.24
CA LEU A 114 -18.02 -9.92 -4.35
C LEU A 114 -18.19 -10.58 -2.98
N ASN A 115 -18.54 -11.86 -3.00
CA ASN A 115 -18.45 -12.70 -1.82
C ASN A 115 -16.98 -12.99 -1.51
N TYR A 116 -16.65 -12.98 -0.23
CA TYR A 116 -15.30 -13.22 0.27
C TYR A 116 -15.35 -14.13 1.50
N ASN A 117 -14.22 -14.76 1.82
CA ASN A 117 -14.04 -15.50 3.08
C ASN A 117 -12.91 -14.86 3.88
N VAL A 118 -13.07 -14.73 5.19
CA VAL A 118 -11.96 -14.32 6.07
C VAL A 118 -11.02 -15.53 6.26
N VAL A 119 -9.72 -15.33 6.04
CA VAL A 119 -8.71 -16.40 6.17
C VAL A 119 -7.71 -16.15 7.30
N SER A 120 -7.48 -14.89 7.66
CA SER A 120 -6.64 -14.53 8.81
C SER A 120 -7.16 -13.24 9.44
N GLU A 121 -7.03 -13.16 10.75
CA GLU A 121 -7.30 -11.98 11.55
C GLU A 121 -6.16 -11.82 12.56
N GLU A 122 -5.48 -10.68 12.51
CA GLU A 122 -4.34 -10.37 13.34
C GLU A 122 -4.53 -9.02 14.02
N GLU A 123 -4.49 -9.01 15.35
CA GLU A 123 -4.43 -7.78 16.13
C GLU A 123 -2.97 -7.44 16.42
N SER A 124 -2.59 -6.20 16.13
CA SER A 124 -1.24 -5.69 16.34
C SER A 124 -1.21 -4.61 17.42
N VAL A 125 -0.02 -4.40 18.00
CA VAL A 125 0.23 -3.32 18.95
C VAL A 125 -0.20 -1.97 18.35
N GLY A 126 -0.78 -1.09 19.18
CA GLY A 126 -1.22 0.24 18.75
C GLY A 126 -2.66 0.30 18.23
N ARG A 127 -3.54 -0.60 18.68
CA ARG A 127 -4.96 -0.66 18.27
C ARG A 127 -5.10 -0.81 16.76
N LYS A 128 -4.30 -1.71 16.17
CA LYS A 128 -4.33 -2.03 14.74
C LYS A 128 -4.92 -3.43 14.55
N LYS A 129 -5.80 -3.59 13.57
CA LYS A 129 -6.35 -4.88 13.14
C LYS A 129 -6.03 -5.10 11.66
N THR A 130 -5.51 -6.26 11.31
CA THR A 130 -5.26 -6.67 9.92
C THR A 130 -6.13 -7.90 9.63
N ILE A 131 -6.94 -7.86 8.59
CA ILE A 131 -7.79 -8.96 8.16
C ILE A 131 -7.40 -9.33 6.74
N ARG A 132 -7.14 -10.61 6.51
CA ARG A 132 -6.93 -11.15 5.17
C ARG A 132 -8.23 -11.79 4.69
N ILE A 133 -8.66 -11.39 3.50
CA ILE A 133 -9.86 -11.90 2.85
C ILE A 133 -9.52 -12.57 1.52
N LEU A 134 -10.17 -13.71 1.28
CA LEU A 134 -10.08 -14.48 0.07
C LEU A 134 -11.29 -14.19 -0.82
N TYR A 135 -11.06 -13.76 -2.06
CA TYR A 135 -12.12 -13.58 -3.05
C TYR A 135 -11.66 -13.98 -4.45
N GLN A 136 -12.58 -14.00 -5.41
CA GLN A 136 -12.29 -14.37 -6.80
C GLN A 136 -11.62 -13.21 -7.56
N ARG A 137 -10.89 -13.51 -8.65
CA ARG A 137 -10.32 -12.47 -9.52
C ARG A 137 -11.43 -11.58 -10.08
N CYS A 138 -11.19 -10.27 -10.11
CA CYS A 138 -12.20 -9.29 -10.47
C CYS A 138 -11.57 -8.02 -11.04
N THR A 139 -12.43 -7.11 -11.52
CA THR A 139 -12.00 -5.79 -11.99
C THR A 139 -11.59 -4.89 -10.81
N PRO A 140 -10.75 -3.86 -11.02
CA PRO A 140 -10.29 -2.97 -9.95
C PRO A 140 -11.42 -2.34 -9.13
N TRP A 141 -12.52 -1.94 -9.76
CA TRP A 141 -13.65 -1.32 -9.04
C TRP A 141 -14.40 -2.33 -8.16
N GLN A 142 -14.57 -3.59 -8.61
CA GLN A 142 -15.15 -4.66 -7.80
C GLN A 142 -14.23 -5.05 -6.64
N GLN A 143 -12.91 -4.98 -6.85
CA GLN A 143 -11.93 -5.16 -5.79
C GLN A 143 -12.10 -4.06 -4.72
N VAL A 144 -12.16 -2.79 -5.11
CA VAL A 144 -12.45 -1.67 -4.18
C VAL A 144 -13.76 -1.92 -3.42
N ALA A 145 -14.84 -2.29 -4.13
CA ALA A 145 -16.13 -2.60 -3.53
C ALA A 145 -16.05 -3.72 -2.49
N THR A 146 -15.34 -4.80 -2.81
CA THR A 146 -15.19 -5.98 -1.95
C THR A 146 -14.37 -5.65 -0.70
N LEU A 147 -13.27 -4.90 -0.85
CA LEU A 147 -12.46 -4.42 0.28
C LEU A 147 -13.26 -3.49 1.19
N LEU A 148 -14.08 -2.60 0.61
CA LEU A 148 -14.95 -1.69 1.38
C LEU A 148 -16.03 -2.45 2.16
N LYS A 149 -16.69 -3.42 1.52
CA LYS A 149 -17.68 -4.27 2.18
C LYS A 149 -17.07 -4.99 3.38
N ALA A 150 -15.90 -5.61 3.18
CA ALA A 150 -15.19 -6.30 4.26
C ALA A 150 -14.79 -5.34 5.40
N LEU A 151 -14.35 -4.12 5.09
CA LEU A 151 -14.07 -3.12 6.13
C LEU A 151 -15.31 -2.83 6.98
N LYS A 152 -16.46 -2.59 6.35
CA LYS A 152 -17.71 -2.26 7.06
C LYS A 152 -18.17 -3.40 7.96
N GLU A 153 -18.10 -4.64 7.47
CA GLU A 153 -18.48 -5.83 8.23
C GLU A 153 -17.52 -6.12 9.39
N GLN A 154 -16.24 -5.75 9.25
CA GLN A 154 -15.20 -5.98 10.26
C GLN A 154 -14.87 -4.73 11.09
N GLN A 155 -15.65 -3.66 10.94
CA GLN A 155 -15.40 -2.40 11.61
C GLN A 155 -15.59 -2.55 13.12
N SER A 156 -14.66 -2.03 13.91
CA SER A 156 -14.77 -2.04 15.37
C SER A 156 -14.09 -0.84 15.98
N ASP A 157 -14.80 -0.12 16.86
CA ASP A 157 -14.33 1.09 17.58
C ASP A 157 -13.13 0.84 18.49
N LYS A 158 -12.79 -0.43 18.72
CA LYS A 158 -11.59 -0.85 19.45
C LYS A 158 -10.31 -0.51 18.70
N PHE A 159 -10.32 -0.45 17.36
CA PHE A 159 -9.13 -0.24 16.55
C PHE A 159 -9.06 1.16 15.95
N ASN A 160 -7.88 1.79 16.02
CA ASN A 160 -7.62 3.05 15.34
C ASN A 160 -7.27 2.83 13.87
N THR A 161 -6.62 1.71 13.54
CA THR A 161 -6.30 1.34 12.17
C THR A 161 -6.87 -0.04 11.87
N ILE A 162 -7.60 -0.17 10.77
CA ILE A 162 -8.06 -1.45 10.24
C ILE A 162 -7.51 -1.60 8.82
N ILE A 163 -6.83 -2.71 8.55
CA ILE A 163 -6.29 -3.05 7.24
C ILE A 163 -7.01 -4.29 6.73
N ILE A 164 -7.63 -4.20 5.57
CA ILE A 164 -8.19 -5.32 4.82
C ILE A 164 -7.22 -5.64 3.69
N GLN A 165 -6.72 -6.87 3.65
CA GLN A 165 -5.81 -7.35 2.61
C GLN A 165 -6.52 -8.42 1.78
N GLY A 166 -6.52 -8.24 0.46
CA GLY A 166 -7.05 -9.21 -0.47
C GLY A 166 -6.02 -10.25 -0.88
N ILE A 167 -6.45 -11.50 -0.99
CA ILE A 167 -5.67 -12.57 -1.61
C ILE A 167 -6.57 -13.40 -2.55
N TYR A 168 -5.96 -14.03 -3.56
CA TYR A 168 -6.67 -14.94 -4.46
C TYR A 168 -6.50 -16.41 -4.04
N ARG A 169 -7.46 -17.24 -4.45
CA ARG A 169 -7.56 -18.69 -4.13
C ARG A 169 -6.29 -19.50 -4.43
N GLN A 170 -5.43 -19.04 -5.32
CA GLN A 170 -4.22 -19.76 -5.74
C GLN A 170 -2.98 -19.43 -4.92
N GLU A 171 -3.02 -18.43 -4.04
CA GLU A 171 -1.84 -17.91 -3.35
C GLU A 171 -1.94 -18.19 -1.85
N ASN A 172 -1.87 -19.47 -1.48
CA ASN A 172 -1.57 -19.87 -0.10
C ASN A 172 -0.05 -19.87 0.13
N ASP A 173 0.63 -18.84 -0.40
CA ASP A 173 2.05 -18.59 -0.24
C ASP A 173 2.21 -17.55 0.89
N PRO A 174 2.93 -17.85 1.98
CA PRO A 174 3.21 -16.86 3.02
C PRO A 174 3.96 -15.62 2.51
N TYR A 175 4.59 -15.69 1.33
CA TYR A 175 5.23 -14.57 0.62
C TYR A 175 4.39 -14.04 -0.55
N GLY A 176 3.15 -14.50 -0.69
CA GLY A 176 2.23 -14.08 -1.76
C GLY A 176 1.92 -12.58 -1.69
N PHE A 177 1.82 -11.96 -2.86
CA PHE A 177 1.50 -10.55 -2.98
C PHE A 177 0.07 -10.29 -2.50
N THR A 178 -0.15 -9.13 -1.87
CA THR A 178 -1.52 -8.69 -1.57
C THR A 178 -2.20 -8.29 -2.88
N ASN A 179 -3.28 -8.98 -3.19
CA ASN A 179 -4.16 -8.66 -4.30
C ASN A 179 -5.11 -7.56 -3.85
N GLY A 180 -4.59 -6.34 -3.73
CA GLY A 180 -5.29 -5.18 -3.24
C GLY A 180 -5.35 -5.08 -1.70
N GLN A 181 -5.40 -3.85 -1.22
CA GLN A 181 -5.41 -3.52 0.20
C GLN A 181 -6.30 -2.29 0.44
N LEU A 182 -7.03 -2.30 1.56
CA LEU A 182 -7.70 -1.13 2.08
C LEU A 182 -7.19 -0.87 3.50
N GLN A 183 -6.67 0.32 3.76
CA GLN A 183 -6.36 0.81 5.09
C GLN A 183 -7.34 1.91 5.48
N PHE A 184 -7.97 1.74 6.64
CA PHE A 184 -8.80 2.74 7.30
C PHE A 184 -8.10 3.20 8.58
N ASP A 185 -7.82 4.50 8.66
CA ASP A 185 -7.27 5.14 9.84
C ASP A 185 -8.30 6.10 10.44
N ARG A 186 -8.59 5.91 11.72
CA ARG A 186 -9.41 6.82 12.51
C ARG A 186 -8.57 7.95 13.08
N ASN A 187 -9.21 9.10 13.22
CA ASN A 187 -8.68 10.24 13.97
C ASN A 187 -7.28 10.68 13.49
N VAL A 188 -7.03 10.62 12.19
CA VAL A 188 -5.80 11.13 11.58
C VAL A 188 -5.79 12.64 11.76
N ARG A 189 -4.70 13.16 12.32
CA ARG A 189 -4.51 14.60 12.50
C ARG A 189 -3.93 15.20 11.23
N LEU A 190 -4.69 16.07 10.58
CA LEU A 190 -4.24 16.86 9.43
C LEU A 190 -4.28 18.34 9.82
N GLY A 191 -3.11 18.89 10.19
CA GLY A 191 -3.02 20.22 10.78
C GLY A 191 -3.83 20.33 12.08
N SER A 192 -4.86 21.18 12.07
CA SER A 192 -5.78 21.41 13.20
C SER A 192 -7.04 20.53 13.17
N GLN A 193 -7.23 19.73 12.11
CA GLN A 193 -8.42 18.88 11.96
C GLN A 193 -8.10 17.43 12.31
N ILE A 194 -9.13 16.72 12.80
CA ILE A 194 -9.12 15.28 13.04
C ILE A 194 -10.11 14.68 12.03
N THR A 195 -9.61 13.79 11.18
CA THR A 195 -10.37 13.20 10.07
C THR A 195 -10.16 11.68 10.03
N ASN A 196 -11.12 10.95 9.49
CA ASN A 196 -10.91 9.55 9.12
C ASN A 196 -10.29 9.49 7.73
N ARG A 197 -9.43 8.51 7.47
CA ARG A 197 -8.76 8.34 6.19
C ARG A 197 -8.94 6.93 5.66
N TYR A 198 -9.31 6.84 4.40
CA TYR A 198 -9.40 5.60 3.63
C TYR A 198 -8.30 5.63 2.58
N GLN A 199 -7.48 4.59 2.54
CA GLN A 199 -6.49 4.35 1.48
C GLN A 199 -6.80 3.01 0.85
N VAL A 200 -7.10 3.00 -0.44
CA VAL A 200 -7.36 1.76 -1.19
C VAL A 200 -6.30 1.64 -2.27
N GLU A 201 -5.69 0.48 -2.35
CA GLU A 201 -4.71 0.10 -3.36
C GLU A 201 -5.27 -1.13 -4.07
N THR A 202 -5.48 -1.05 -5.38
CA THR A 202 -5.84 -2.22 -6.19
C THR A 202 -4.59 -2.90 -6.70
N GLY A 203 -4.63 -4.21 -6.88
CA GLY A 203 -3.47 -4.96 -7.35
C GLY A 203 -3.82 -6.40 -7.67
N ASN A 204 -3.07 -6.96 -8.62
CA ASN A 204 -3.14 -8.36 -9.06
C ASN A 204 -1.80 -9.10 -8.85
N GLY A 205 -0.89 -8.52 -8.04
CA GLY A 205 0.45 -9.05 -7.80
C GLY A 205 1.50 -8.72 -8.88
N PHE A 206 1.12 -8.10 -9.99
CA PHE A 206 2.03 -7.73 -11.09
C PHE A 206 1.80 -6.25 -11.46
N GLU A 207 2.61 -5.37 -10.88
CA GLU A 207 2.37 -3.92 -10.75
C GLU A 207 2.51 -3.10 -12.05
N ILE A 208 1.56 -3.23 -12.98
CA ILE A 208 1.49 -2.33 -14.15
C ILE A 208 0.26 -1.39 -14.07
N ASP A 209 -0.87 -1.82 -13.50
CA ASP A 209 -2.13 -1.06 -13.50
C ASP A 209 -2.83 -0.97 -12.12
N SER A 210 -2.11 -0.52 -11.09
CA SER A 210 -2.68 -0.30 -9.75
C SER A 210 -3.38 1.07 -9.64
N VAL A 211 -4.53 1.10 -8.96
CA VAL A 211 -5.29 2.31 -8.62
C VAL A 211 -5.12 2.56 -7.14
N ARG A 212 -4.64 3.77 -6.80
CA ARG A 212 -4.56 4.23 -5.42
C ARG A 212 -5.59 5.33 -5.18
N ILE A 213 -6.52 5.07 -4.25
CA ILE A 213 -7.57 6.00 -3.85
C ILE A 213 -7.31 6.44 -2.42
N VAL A 214 -7.29 7.75 -2.18
CA VAL A 214 -7.17 8.32 -0.83
C VAL A 214 -8.34 9.27 -0.60
N LEU A 215 -9.15 8.97 0.41
CA LEU A 215 -10.30 9.79 0.80
C LEU A 215 -10.24 10.11 2.30
N SER A 216 -10.72 11.30 2.67
CA SER A 216 -10.79 11.77 4.04
C SER A 216 -12.20 12.24 4.39
N GLU A 217 -12.64 11.96 5.62
CA GLU A 217 -13.96 12.34 6.18
C GLU A 217 -13.82 13.09 7.50
#